data_AF-A0A350CAH8-F1
#
_entry.id   AF-A0A350CAH8-F1
#
_cell.length_a   1.000
_cell.length_b   1.000
_cell.length_c   1.000
_cell.angle_alpha   90.00
_cell.angle_beta   90.00
_cell.angle_gamma   90.00
#
_symmetry.space_group_name_H-M   'P 1'
#
loop_
_entity.id
_entity.type
_entity.pdbx_description
1 polymer ?
#
loop_
_entity_poly.entity_id
_entity_poly.type
_entity_poly.pdbx_seq_one_letter_code
_entity_poly.pdbx_strand_id
1 'polypeptide(L)' 'MAEILKMTQPLITAEAVSRSYLKGQHQVPVLRGVCLSAARGEFVSVIGQSGSGKST' A
#
# COMPACT_ATOMS: atom_id res chain seq x y z
N MET A 1 13.48 -30.69 6.40
CA MET A 1 14.16 -29.89 5.35
C MET A 1 13.16 -29.22 4.38
N ALA A 2 11.95 -28.83 4.83
CA ALA A 2 10.97 -28.11 4.00
C ALA A 2 10.41 -26.86 4.70
N GLU A 3 10.90 -26.54 5.90
CA GLU A 3 10.32 -25.51 6.77
C GLU A 3 11.19 -24.25 6.91
N ILE A 4 12.38 -24.25 6.29
CA ILE A 4 13.40 -23.18 6.44
C ILE A 4 13.19 -22.01 5.44
N LEU A 5 12.20 -22.08 4.54
CA LEU A 5 11.89 -21.01 3.58
C LEU A 5 10.41 -20.59 3.59
N LYS A 6 9.74 -20.66 4.75
CA LYS A 6 8.61 -19.75 4.97
C LYS A 6 9.20 -18.34 5.13
N MET A 7 9.59 -17.72 4.02
CA MET A 7 9.54 -16.27 3.95
C MET A 7 8.17 -15.90 4.49
N THR A 8 8.13 -15.12 5.55
CA THR A 8 6.92 -14.80 6.31
C THR A 8 5.88 -14.33 5.30
N GLN A 9 4.92 -15.20 4.97
CA GLN A 9 3.95 -14.88 3.93
C GLN A 9 3.26 -13.59 4.36
N PRO A 10 3.26 -12.56 3.50
CA PRO A 10 2.69 -11.29 3.88
C PRO A 10 1.21 -11.50 4.19
N LEU A 11 0.78 -11.00 5.34
CA LEU A 11 -0.62 -11.05 5.77
C LEU A 11 -1.44 -9.99 5.02
N ILE A 12 -0.81 -8.87 4.70
CA ILE A 12 -1.39 -7.77 3.94
C ILE A 12 -0.50 -7.53 2.72
N THR A 13 -1.10 -7.45 1.54
CA THR A 13 -0.42 -7.05 0.30
C THR A 13 -1.25 -6.01 -0.46
N ALA A 14 -0.54 -5.08 -1.09
CA ALA A 14 -1.04 -4.15 -2.08
C ALA A 14 -0.12 -4.27 -3.29
N GLU A 15 -0.70 -4.54 -4.46
CA GLU A 15 0.04 -4.74 -5.70
C GLU A 15 -0.40 -3.68 -6.71
N ALA A 16 0.54 -2.80 -7.08
CA ALA A 16 0.35 -1.73 -8.07
C ALA A 16 -0.96 -0.93 -7.87
N VAL A 17 -1.33 -0.63 -6.62
CA VAL A 17 -2.58 0.06 -6.30
C VAL A 17 -2.55 1.47 -6.87
N SER A 18 -3.57 1.79 -7.66
CA SER A 18 -3.76 3.12 -8.24
C SER A 18 -5.15 3.65 -7.88
N ARG A 19 -5.22 4.95 -7.63
CA ARG A 19 -6.47 5.61 -7.28
C ARG A 19 -6.43 7.05 -7.71
N SER A 20 -7.52 7.48 -8.34
CA SER A 20 -7.77 8.87 -8.66
C SER A 20 -9.13 9.28 -8.12
N TYR A 21 -9.25 10.52 -7.66
CA TYR A 21 -10.54 11.12 -7.32
C TYR A 21 -10.91 12.19 -8.34
N LEU A 22 -12.21 12.46 -8.48
CA LEU A 22 -12.70 13.55 -9.30
C LEU A 22 -12.76 14.83 -8.48
N LYS A 23 -12.25 15.91 -9.04
CA LYS A 23 -12.38 17.27 -8.52
C LYS A 23 -12.97 18.14 -9.64
N GLY A 24 -14.30 18.23 -9.65
CA GLY A 24 -15.03 18.77 -10.78
C GLY A 24 -14.83 17.88 -12.02
N GLN A 25 -14.38 18.47 -13.13
CA GLN A 25 -14.08 17.73 -14.36
C GLN A 25 -12.64 17.17 -14.39
N HIS A 26 -11.81 17.49 -13.41
CA HIS A 26 -10.42 17.05 -13.37
C HIS A 26 -10.27 15.77 -12.56
N GLN A 27 -9.47 14.84 -13.08
CA GLN A 27 -9.05 13.64 -12.37
C GLN A 27 -7.74 13.92 -11.62
N VAL A 28 -7.74 13.70 -10.31
CA VAL A 28 -6.58 13.91 -9.45
C VAL A 28 -6.01 12.55 -9.05
N PRO A 29 -4.84 12.14 -9.58
CA PRO A 29 -4.20 10.89 -9.21
C PRO A 29 -3.61 10.99 -7.81
N VAL A 30 -4.08 10.14 -6.89
CA VAL A 30 -3.66 10.09 -5.48
C VAL A 30 -2.70 8.93 -5.21
N LEU A 31 -2.98 7.74 -5.75
CA LEU A 31 -2.06 6.59 -5.72
C LEU A 31 -1.62 6.25 -7.14
N ARG A 32 -0.32 5.99 -7.32
CA ARG A 32 0.32 5.80 -8.63
C ARG A 32 1.07 4.47 -8.71
N GLY A 33 0.34 3.35 -8.57
CA GLY A 33 0.93 2.02 -8.63
C GLY A 33 1.71 1.66 -7.37
N VAL A 34 1.14 1.93 -6.20
CA VAL A 34 1.79 1.68 -4.91
C VAL A 34 1.81 0.19 -4.60
N CYS A 35 2.99 -0.32 -4.20
CA CYS A 35 3.17 -1.68 -3.71
C CYS A 35 3.56 -1.64 -2.23
N LEU A 36 2.94 -2.51 -1.43
CA LEU A 36 3.22 -2.68 0.00
C LEU A 36 2.96 -4.12 0.41
N SER A 37 3.78 -4.65 1.30
CA SER A 37 3.52 -5.93 1.97
C SER A 37 3.81 -5.79 3.45
N ALA A 38 3.00 -6.41 4.31
CA ALA A 38 3.25 -6.49 5.75
C ALA A 38 3.03 -7.93 6.23
N ALA A 39 3.98 -8.44 7.00
CA ALA A 39 3.89 -9.76 7.62
C ALA A 39 2.95 -9.76 8.83
N ARG A 40 2.50 -10.95 9.25
CA ARG A 40 1.71 -11.12 10.46
C ARG A 40 2.52 -10.63 11.68
N GLY A 41 1.94 -9.71 12.45
CA GLY A 41 2.56 -9.16 13.66
C GLY A 41 3.55 -8.02 13.38
N GLU A 42 3.76 -7.65 12.12
CA GLU A 42 4.58 -6.49 11.75
C GLU A 42 3.84 -5.19 12.08
N PHE A 43 4.55 -4.26 12.72
CA PHE A 43 4.03 -2.92 12.97
C PHE A 43 4.54 -1.98 11.86
N VAL A 44 3.62 -1.48 11.05
CA VAL A 44 3.91 -0.58 9.91
C VAL A 44 3.21 0.76 10.12
N SER A 45 3.90 1.85 9.79
CA SER A 45 3.34 3.21 9.83
C SER A 45 3.41 3.85 8.45
N VAL A 46 2.33 4.53 8.04
CA VAL A 46 2.24 5.29 6.79
C VAL A 46 2.32 6.78 7.13
N ILE A 47 3.44 7.41 6.78
CA ILE A 47 3.75 8.81 7.08
C ILE A 47 3.91 9.66 5.82
N GLY A 48 3.74 10.97 5.95
CA GLY A 48 3.80 11.91 4.82
C GLY A 48 2.91 13.14 4.99
N GLN A 49 3.17 14.17 4.19
CA GLN A 49 2.45 15.45 4.25
C GLN A 49 0.95 15.33 3.93
N SER A 50 0.15 16.34 4.29
CA SER A 50 -1.26 16.38 3.91
C SER A 50 -1.43 16.26 2.38
N GLY A 51 -2.39 15.44 1.93
CA GLY A 51 -2.63 15.20 0.50
C GLY A 51 -1.75 14.11 -0.15
N SER A 52 -0.80 13.49 0.57
CA SER A 52 0.09 12.47 -0.01
C SER A 52 -0.53 11.08 -0.25
N GLY A 53 -1.83 10.91 0.03
CA GLY A 53 -2.55 9.64 -0.22
C GLY A 53 -2.57 8.61 0.91
N LYS A 54 -2.06 8.93 2.10
CA LYS A 54 -1.93 7.96 3.24
C LYS A 54 -3.23 7.31 3.70
N SER A 55 -4.35 8.03 3.61
CA SER A 55 -5.67 7.58 4.07
C SER A 55 -6.55 7.04 2.93
N THR A 56 -5.96 6.85 1.75
CA THR A 56 -6.60 6.29 0.56
C THR A 56 -6.11 4.87 0.36
#